data_AF-A0A5N5ELX3-F1
#
_entry.id   AF-A0A5N5ELX3-F1
#
_cell.length_a   1.000
_cell.length_b   1.000
_cell.length_c   1.000
_cell.angle_alpha   90.00
_cell.angle_beta   90.00
_cell.angle_gamma   90.00
#
_symmetry.space_group_name_H-M   'P 1'
#
loop_
_entity.id
_entity.type
_entity.pdbx_description
1 polymer ?
#
loop_
_entity_poly.entity_id
_entity_poly.type
_entity_poly.pdbx_seq_one_letter_code
_entity_poly.pdbx_strand_id
1 'polypeptide(L)'
;MPASGSTKIKKEIFDSIVARSKKSTPEEIAMQTGYKVSTVKVIRQAKTWEEFQRRRNAQAQRVSAKRAMNPAPRPVATKTHRPPKPMKAPQPTSEPRHDEVTAHMLNEAYEESQATNRHLTALVEKLSERLEDLSLQHDSLKLDNRRNQSAIKALQDAETRRTVAINKSNRSWFPWSNR
;
A
#
# COMPACT_ATOMS: atom_id res chain seq x y z
N MET A 1 -18.58 -21.31 6.50
CA MET A 1 -17.68 -20.33 7.16
C MET A 1 -16.26 -20.91 7.16
N PRO A 2 -15.33 -20.53 6.27
CA PRO A 2 -13.98 -21.07 6.32
C PRO A 2 -13.01 -20.16 7.09
N ALA A 3 -12.39 -20.81 8.07
CA ALA A 3 -11.22 -20.54 8.90
C ALA A 3 -10.28 -19.38 8.52
N SER A 4 -10.18 -18.44 9.46
CA SER A 4 -9.05 -17.55 9.67
C SER A 4 -7.84 -18.35 10.16
N GLY A 5 -6.89 -18.66 9.26
CA GLY A 5 -5.64 -19.31 9.63
C GLY A 5 -4.68 -19.48 8.45
N SER A 6 -3.72 -18.56 8.32
CA SER A 6 -2.49 -18.70 7.51
C SER A 6 -2.66 -19.28 6.08
N THR A 7 -3.40 -18.60 5.21
CA THR A 7 -3.44 -18.97 3.80
C THR A 7 -2.17 -18.48 3.08
N LYS A 8 -1.16 -19.34 2.98
CA LYS A 8 -0.14 -19.25 1.92
C LYS A 8 -0.90 -19.20 0.59
N ILE A 9 -0.85 -18.05 -0.08
CA ILE A 9 -1.48 -17.91 -1.40
C ILE A 9 -0.67 -18.79 -2.33
N LYS A 10 -1.34 -19.68 -3.08
CA LYS A 10 -0.70 -20.50 -4.11
C LYS A 10 -0.69 -19.73 -5.44
N LYS A 11 0.23 -20.07 -6.35
CA LYS A 11 0.35 -19.43 -7.67
C LYS A 11 -0.96 -19.51 -8.48
N GLU A 12 -1.63 -20.66 -8.44
CA GLU A 12 -2.93 -20.88 -9.10
C GLU A 12 -4.01 -19.88 -8.65
N ILE A 13 -4.05 -19.58 -7.35
CA ILE A 13 -5.01 -18.64 -6.77
C ILE A 13 -4.66 -17.21 -7.20
N PHE A 14 -3.38 -16.88 -7.24
CA PHE A 14 -2.90 -15.60 -7.74
C PHE A 14 -3.30 -15.39 -9.21
N ASP A 15 -3.02 -16.36 -10.07
CA ASP A 15 -3.33 -16.28 -11.50
C ASP A 15 -4.85 -16.17 -11.72
N SER A 16 -5.64 -16.93 -10.96
CA SER A 16 -7.10 -16.86 -10.94
C SER A 16 -7.64 -15.47 -10.54
N ILE A 17 -7.03 -14.83 -9.54
CA ILE A 17 -7.41 -13.48 -9.10
C ILE A 17 -7.02 -12.43 -10.14
N VAL A 18 -5.80 -12.53 -10.70
CA VAL A 18 -5.32 -11.61 -11.74
C VAL A 18 -6.18 -11.71 -13.01
N ALA A 19 -6.54 -12.92 -13.43
CA ALA A 19 -7.42 -13.14 -14.58
C ALA A 19 -8.81 -12.52 -14.38
N ARG A 20 -9.41 -12.69 -13.19
CA ARG A 20 -10.73 -12.12 -12.83
C ARG A 20 -10.70 -10.62 -12.61
N SER A 21 -9.55 -10.04 -12.24
CA SER A 21 -9.41 -8.60 -11.99
C SER A 21 -9.69 -7.71 -13.20
N LYS A 22 -9.78 -8.30 -14.41
CA LYS A 22 -10.20 -7.62 -15.64
C LYS A 22 -11.72 -7.45 -15.75
N LYS A 23 -12.51 -8.25 -15.02
CA LYS A 23 -13.97 -8.36 -15.19
C LYS A 23 -14.77 -8.11 -13.91
N SER A 24 -14.15 -8.21 -12.74
CA SER A 24 -14.84 -8.15 -11.44
C SER A 24 -14.20 -7.15 -10.49
N THR A 25 -15.03 -6.65 -9.56
CA THR A 25 -14.57 -5.76 -8.48
C THR A 25 -13.75 -6.55 -7.44
N PRO A 26 -12.80 -5.90 -6.72
CA PRO A 26 -12.04 -6.55 -5.66
C PRO A 26 -12.90 -7.20 -4.57
N GLU A 27 -14.07 -6.63 -4.31
CA GLU A 27 -15.06 -7.09 -3.34
C GLU A 27 -15.75 -8.38 -3.78
N GLU A 28 -16.16 -8.48 -5.06
CA GLU A 28 -16.70 -9.71 -5.65
C GLU A 28 -15.66 -10.84 -5.66
N ILE A 29 -14.41 -10.53 -6.02
CA ILE A 29 -13.33 -11.53 -6.06
C ILE A 29 -13.02 -12.01 -4.64
N ALA A 30 -13.04 -11.12 -3.64
CA ALA A 30 -12.86 -11.49 -2.24
C ALA A 30 -13.97 -12.44 -1.76
N MET A 31 -15.23 -12.15 -2.11
CA MET A 31 -16.36 -13.04 -1.81
C MET A 31 -16.20 -14.43 -2.45
N GLN A 32 -15.80 -14.49 -3.72
CA GLN A 32 -15.65 -15.76 -4.45
C GLN A 32 -14.46 -16.60 -3.98
N THR A 33 -13.35 -15.94 -3.63
CA THR A 33 -12.09 -16.63 -3.30
C THR A 33 -11.93 -16.85 -1.80
N GLY A 34 -12.78 -16.24 -0.96
CA GLY A 34 -12.68 -16.29 0.50
C GLY A 34 -11.50 -15.52 1.08
N TYR A 35 -10.77 -14.75 0.26
CA TYR A 35 -9.66 -13.91 0.70
C TYR A 35 -10.14 -12.52 1.11
N LYS A 36 -9.38 -11.87 1.99
CA LYS A 36 -9.63 -10.47 2.36
C LYS A 36 -9.53 -9.57 1.13
N VAL A 37 -10.40 -8.56 1.05
CA VAL A 37 -10.38 -7.53 -0.01
C VAL A 37 -9.01 -6.87 -0.14
N SER A 38 -8.35 -6.61 1.00
CA SER A 38 -6.98 -6.07 1.02
C SER A 38 -5.97 -6.99 0.33
N THR A 39 -6.08 -8.31 0.52
CA THR A 39 -5.23 -9.31 -0.13
C THR A 39 -5.45 -9.31 -1.65
N VAL A 40 -6.71 -9.24 -2.09
CA VAL A 40 -7.06 -9.16 -3.52
C VAL A 40 -6.49 -7.88 -4.15
N LYS A 41 -6.56 -6.74 -3.46
CA LYS A 41 -5.96 -5.47 -3.91
C LYS A 41 -4.44 -5.58 -4.08
N VAL A 42 -3.74 -6.20 -3.13
CA VAL A 42 -2.28 -6.41 -3.22
C VAL A 42 -1.90 -7.31 -4.40
N ILE A 43 -2.66 -8.38 -4.63
CA ILE A 43 -2.45 -9.29 -5.77
C ILE A 43 -2.65 -8.55 -7.10
N ARG A 44 -3.72 -7.77 -7.23
CA ARG A 44 -4.02 -6.98 -8.43
C ARG A 44 -2.93 -5.97 -8.76
N GLN A 45 -2.35 -5.33 -7.73
CA GLN A 45 -1.27 -4.37 -7.91
C GLN A 45 0.04 -5.02 -8.34
N ALA A 46 0.33 -6.24 -7.86
CA ALA A 46 1.58 -6.92 -8.16
C ALA A 46 1.68 -7.39 -9.63
N LYS A 47 0.55 -7.64 -10.32
CA LYS A 47 0.42 -8.09 -11.73
C LYS A 47 1.13 -9.42 -12.10
N THR A 48 2.26 -9.72 -11.48
CA THR A 48 3.10 -10.89 -11.65
C THR A 48 3.34 -11.58 -10.31
N TRP A 49 3.52 -12.91 -10.36
CA TRP A 49 3.74 -13.73 -9.18
C TRP A 49 5.05 -13.37 -8.44
N GLU A 50 6.09 -13.05 -9.20
CA GLU A 50 7.41 -12.69 -8.65
C GLU A 50 7.36 -11.38 -7.86
N GLU A 51 6.68 -10.37 -8.40
CA GLU A 51 6.53 -9.10 -7.70
C GLU A 51 5.70 -9.26 -6.40
N PHE A 52 4.68 -10.11 -6.42
CA PHE A 52 3.92 -10.45 -5.23
C PHE A 52 4.79 -11.12 -4.15
N GLN A 53 5.65 -12.06 -4.54
CA GLN A 53 6.59 -12.71 -3.61
C GLN A 53 7.60 -11.72 -3.05
N ARG A 54 8.20 -10.85 -3.89
CA ARG A 54 9.13 -9.81 -3.44
C ARG A 54 8.47 -8.88 -2.42
N ARG A 55 7.26 -8.38 -2.70
CA ARG A 55 6.53 -7.49 -1.79
C ARG A 55 6.18 -8.19 -0.47
N ARG A 56 5.76 -9.45 -0.52
CA ARG A 56 5.48 -10.26 0.67
C ARG A 56 6.72 -10.45 1.54
N ASN A 57 7.86 -10.77 0.92
CA ASN A 57 9.13 -10.97 1.63
C ASN A 57 9.64 -9.66 2.23
N ALA A 58 9.56 -8.54 1.49
CA ALA A 58 9.90 -7.22 2.00
C ALA A 58 9.00 -6.82 3.18
N GLN A 59 7.71 -7.12 3.13
CA GLN A 59 6.80 -6.87 4.24
C GLN A 59 7.12 -7.75 5.46
N ALA A 60 7.45 -9.02 5.26
CA ALA A 60 7.88 -9.91 6.33
C ALA A 60 9.18 -9.40 7.00
N GLN A 61 10.14 -8.92 6.21
CA GLN A 61 11.36 -8.28 6.71
C GLN A 61 11.05 -7.01 7.50
N ARG A 62 10.15 -6.15 7.02
CA ARG A 62 9.73 -4.94 7.75
C ARG A 62 9.05 -5.26 9.08
N VAL A 63 8.20 -6.28 9.12
CA VAL A 63 7.54 -6.72 10.37
C VAL A 63 8.57 -7.33 11.33
N SER A 64 9.50 -8.13 10.82
CA SER A 64 10.61 -8.68 11.61
C SER A 64 11.50 -7.58 12.18
N ALA A 65 11.92 -6.62 11.35
CA ALA A 65 12.72 -5.46 11.76
C ALA A 65 11.98 -4.63 12.82
N LYS A 66 10.68 -4.36 12.64
CA LYS A 66 9.86 -3.67 13.65
C LYS A 66 9.79 -4.43 14.98
N ARG A 67 9.68 -5.76 14.95
CA ARG A 67 9.71 -6.60 16.16
C ARG A 67 11.09 -6.61 16.82
N ALA A 68 12.16 -6.56 16.04
CA ALA A 68 13.52 -6.45 16.58
C ALA A 68 13.77 -5.08 17.23
N MET A 69 13.18 -4.01 16.69
CA MET A 69 13.28 -2.65 17.26
C MET A 69 12.37 -2.43 18.48
N ASN A 70 11.41 -3.32 18.74
CA ASN A 70 10.50 -3.19 19.87
C ASN A 70 10.24 -4.59 20.49
N PRO A 71 11.22 -5.13 21.25
CA PRO A 71 11.07 -6.44 21.87
C PRO A 71 9.97 -6.37 22.92
N ALA A 72 8.90 -7.14 22.72
CA ALA A 72 7.85 -7.26 23.73
C ALA A 72 8.46 -7.66 25.09
N PRO A 73 8.05 -7.04 26.21
CA PRO A 73 8.50 -7.45 27.53
C PRO A 73 8.15 -8.93 27.73
N ARG A 74 9.17 -9.75 28.06
CA ARG A 74 8.96 -11.17 28.34
C ARG A 74 7.98 -11.29 29.50
N PRO A 75 6.97 -12.18 29.44
CA PRO A 75 6.17 -12.48 30.62
C PRO A 75 7.09 -13.07 31.67
N VAL A 76 7.34 -12.31 32.74
CA VAL A 76 8.14 -12.76 33.87
C VAL A 76 7.40 -13.93 34.50
N ALA A 77 8.01 -15.11 34.46
CA ALA A 77 7.46 -16.30 35.09
C ALA A 77 7.31 -16.05 36.60
N THR A 78 6.08 -15.85 37.06
CA THR A 78 5.72 -15.80 38.47
C THR A 78 5.92 -17.22 39.03
N LYS A 79 7.11 -17.49 39.57
CA LYS A 79 7.34 -18.66 40.42
C LYS A 79 6.62 -18.41 41.74
N THR A 80 5.50 -19.09 41.93
CA THR A 80 4.76 -19.17 43.19
C THR A 80 5.67 -19.73 44.28
N HIS A 81 6.20 -18.86 45.15
CA HIS A 81 6.92 -19.30 46.34
C HIS A 81 5.95 -19.43 47.52
N ARG A 82 5.82 -20.67 48.01
CA ARG A 82 5.15 -21.09 49.25
C ARG A 82 5.65 -20.26 50.45
N PRO A 83 4.80 -19.92 51.45
CA PRO A 83 5.17 -18.97 52.50
C PRO A 83 6.01 -19.63 53.61
N PRO A 84 6.98 -18.94 54.22
CA PRO A 84 7.53 -19.31 55.51
C PRO A 84 6.74 -18.66 56.66
N LYS A 85 6.71 -19.36 57.81
CA LYS A 85 6.09 -18.98 59.10
C LYS A 85 6.72 -17.70 59.72
N PRO A 86 6.06 -17.04 60.69
CA PRO A 86 6.33 -15.65 61.06
C PRO A 86 7.57 -15.51 61.94
N MET A 87 8.40 -14.50 61.69
CA MET A 87 9.40 -14.04 62.64
C MET A 87 9.11 -12.61 63.07
N LYS A 88 9.05 -12.44 64.39
CA LYS A 88 9.63 -11.33 65.19
C LYS A 88 9.73 -9.96 64.48
N ALA A 89 8.90 -9.02 64.91
CA ALA A 89 9.17 -7.58 64.74
C ALA A 89 10.27 -7.13 65.73
N PRO A 90 10.85 -5.91 65.62
CA PRO A 90 10.76 -4.88 64.58
C PRO A 90 12.16 -4.33 64.16
N GLN A 91 12.31 -3.64 63.02
CA GLN A 91 13.16 -2.42 62.87
C GLN A 91 12.81 -1.67 61.56
N PRO A 92 12.89 -0.33 61.53
CA PRO A 92 12.47 0.50 60.41
C PRO A 92 13.62 0.61 59.40
N THR A 93 13.49 -0.04 58.25
CA THR A 93 14.38 0.20 57.11
C THR A 93 13.77 1.27 56.22
N SER A 94 14.39 2.44 56.21
CA SER A 94 14.20 3.51 55.24
C SER A 94 14.34 2.98 53.80
N GLU A 95 13.25 2.91 53.05
CA GLU A 95 13.24 2.67 51.60
C GLU A 95 13.57 3.96 50.85
N PRO A 96 14.60 3.97 49.98
CA PRO A 96 14.84 5.09 49.08
C PRO A 96 14.16 4.85 47.70
N ARG A 97 13.37 5.84 47.25
CA ARG A 97 13.28 6.28 45.83
C ARG A 97 12.62 5.37 44.78
N HIS A 98 11.54 4.67 45.09
CA HIS A 98 10.75 4.02 44.01
C HIS A 98 10.02 5.04 43.12
N ASP A 99 9.53 6.14 43.68
CA ASP A 99 8.74 7.15 42.95
C ASP A 99 9.57 7.94 41.93
N GLU A 100 10.83 8.25 42.25
CA GLU A 100 11.74 9.02 41.37
C GLU A 100 12.18 8.21 40.15
N VAL A 101 12.43 6.90 40.31
CA VAL A 101 12.80 6.01 39.21
C VAL A 101 11.63 5.81 38.26
N THR A 102 10.41 5.65 38.78
CA THR A 102 9.21 5.57 37.94
C THR A 102 8.92 6.89 37.21
N ALA A 103 9.12 8.04 37.85
CA ALA A 103 8.94 9.34 37.22
C ALA A 103 9.95 9.59 36.10
N HIS A 104 11.22 9.22 36.30
CA HIS A 104 12.26 9.32 35.27
C HIS A 104 11.94 8.43 34.05
N MET A 105 11.56 7.16 34.28
CA MET A 105 11.20 6.25 33.19
C MET A 105 9.96 6.72 32.41
N LEU A 106 8.97 7.30 33.09
CA LEU A 106 7.80 7.88 32.43
C LEU A 106 8.14 9.12 31.62
N ASN A 107 9.05 9.97 32.11
CA ASN A 107 9.51 11.15 31.39
C ASN A 107 10.30 10.77 30.13
N GLU A 108 11.18 9.77 30.23
CA GLU A 108 11.95 9.26 29.10
C GLU A 108 11.05 8.64 28.02
N ALA A 109 10.05 7.84 28.43
CA ALA A 109 9.06 7.30 27.50
C ALA A 109 8.21 8.41 26.83
N TYR A 110 7.92 9.49 27.56
CA TYR A 110 7.20 10.64 27.01
C TYR A 110 8.05 11.41 25.99
N GLU A 111 9.33 11.59 26.25
CA GLU A 111 10.27 12.24 25.32
C GLU A 111 10.49 11.41 24.05
N GLU A 112 10.59 10.09 24.16
CA GLU A 112 10.62 9.19 23.00
C GLU A 112 9.31 9.26 22.19
N SER A 113 8.17 9.30 22.87
CA SER A 113 6.86 9.47 22.22
C SER A 113 6.77 10.82 21.48
N GLN A 114 7.30 11.89 22.07
CA GLN A 114 7.40 13.20 21.42
C GLN A 114 8.32 13.17 20.19
N ALA A 115 9.49 12.54 20.30
CA ALA A 115 10.43 12.42 19.17
C ALA A 115 9.83 11.61 18.01
N THR A 116 9.15 10.50 18.31
CA THR A 116 8.45 9.70 17.30
C THR A 116 7.31 10.47 16.66
N ASN A 117 6.52 11.22 17.44
CA ASN A 117 5.46 12.07 16.89
C ASN A 117 6.01 13.15 15.95
N ARG A 118 7.10 13.84 16.32
CA ARG A 118 7.76 14.82 15.44
C ARG A 118 8.23 14.18 14.13
N HIS A 119 8.81 12.99 14.20
CA HIS A 119 9.25 12.26 13.01
C HIS A 119 8.06 11.87 12.11
N LEU A 120 6.96 11.40 12.70
CA LEU A 120 5.74 11.07 11.97
C LEU A 120 5.14 12.30 11.29
N THR A 121 5.08 13.44 11.97
CA THR A 121 4.60 14.70 11.38
C THR A 121 5.46 15.11 10.17
N ALA A 122 6.79 15.07 10.30
CA ALA A 122 7.69 15.39 9.20
C ALA A 122 7.54 14.41 8.00
N LEU A 123 7.24 13.14 8.26
CA LEU A 123 6.95 12.17 7.20
C LEU A 123 5.62 12.47 6.51
N VAL A 124 4.59 12.86 7.27
CA VAL A 124 3.28 13.24 6.71
C VAL A 124 3.43 14.46 5.80
N GLU A 125 4.19 15.48 6.23
CA GLU A 125 4.45 16.68 5.44
C GLU A 125 5.15 16.37 4.10
N LYS A 126 6.21 15.56 4.13
CA LYS A 126 6.89 15.09 2.92
C LYS A 126 5.98 14.27 2.00
N LEU A 127 5.06 13.50 2.57
CA LEU A 127 4.10 12.73 1.79
C LEU A 127 3.03 13.64 1.16
N SER A 128 2.58 14.70 1.84
CA SER A 128 1.68 15.68 1.25
C SER A 128 2.33 16.43 0.09
N GLU A 129 3.56 16.91 0.25
CA GLU A 129 4.32 17.56 -0.84
C GLU A 129 4.43 16.62 -2.05
N ARG A 130 4.77 15.35 -1.80
CA ARG A 130 4.87 14.35 -2.87
C ARG A 130 3.54 14.07 -3.57
N LEU A 131 2.42 14.14 -2.85
CA LEU A 131 1.09 13.97 -3.44
C LEU A 131 0.70 15.17 -4.30
N GLU A 132 1.04 16.38 -3.88
CA GLU A 132 0.83 17.61 -4.66
C GLU A 132 1.64 17.58 -5.96
N ASP A 133 2.93 17.24 -5.89
CA ASP A 133 3.79 17.05 -7.07
C ASP A 133 3.19 16.05 -8.06
N LEU A 134 2.74 14.90 -7.56
CA LEU A 134 2.12 13.87 -8.40
C LEU A 134 0.81 14.35 -9.02
N SER A 135 0.02 15.16 -8.30
CA SER A 135 -1.20 15.77 -8.83
C SER A 135 -0.88 16.72 -10.00
N LEU A 136 0.12 17.59 -9.83
CA LEU A 136 0.56 18.51 -10.89
C LEU A 136 1.08 17.76 -12.12
N GLN A 137 1.88 16.72 -11.92
CA GLN A 137 2.34 15.86 -13.01
C GLN A 137 1.19 15.18 -13.76
N HIS A 138 0.19 14.70 -13.02
CA HIS A 138 -0.97 14.07 -13.61
C HIS A 138 -1.83 15.05 -14.42
N ASP A 139 -2.00 16.28 -13.95
CA ASP A 139 -2.74 17.31 -14.69
C ASP A 139 -1.98 17.76 -15.95
N SER A 140 -0.65 17.85 -15.89
CA SER A 140 0.20 18.07 -17.06
C SER A 140 0.04 16.96 -18.10
N LEU A 141 0.11 15.69 -17.67
CA LEU A 141 -0.08 14.53 -18.56
C LEU A 141 -1.49 14.49 -19.18
N LYS A 142 -2.52 14.88 -18.44
CA LYS A 142 -3.88 15.03 -18.99
C LYS A 142 -3.94 16.09 -20.08
N LEU A 143 -3.29 17.23 -19.88
CA LEU A 143 -3.23 18.31 -20.86
C LEU A 143 -2.55 17.83 -22.15
N ASP A 144 -1.40 17.17 -22.02
CA ASP A 144 -0.66 16.64 -23.15
C ASP A 144 -1.43 15.54 -23.89
N ASN A 145 -2.15 14.68 -23.14
CA ASN A 145 -3.02 13.69 -23.76
C ASN A 145 -4.13 14.34 -24.60
N ARG A 146 -4.78 15.39 -24.08
CA ARG A 146 -5.80 16.16 -24.83
C ARG A 146 -5.22 16.81 -26.08
N ARG A 147 -4.00 17.37 -25.99
CA ARG A 147 -3.29 17.95 -27.14
C ARG A 147 -3.00 16.88 -28.20
N ASN A 148 -2.48 15.73 -27.78
CA ASN A 148 -2.19 14.61 -28.67
C ASN A 148 -3.46 14.08 -29.35
N GLN A 149 -4.57 13.94 -28.63
CA GLN A 149 -5.85 13.55 -29.21
C GLN A 149 -6.32 14.55 -30.27
N SER A 150 -6.17 15.85 -29.99
CA SER A 150 -6.53 16.92 -30.94
C SER A 150 -5.66 16.89 -32.19
N ALA A 151 -4.34 16.66 -32.03
CA ALA A 151 -3.41 16.53 -33.14
C ALA A 151 -3.71 15.29 -34.00
N ILE A 152 -4.01 14.14 -33.37
CA ILE A 152 -4.42 12.92 -34.08
C ILE A 152 -5.68 13.18 -34.90
N LYS A 153 -6.69 13.84 -34.33
CA LYS A 153 -7.91 14.18 -35.04
C LYS A 153 -7.64 15.11 -36.23
N ALA A 154 -6.80 16.13 -36.04
CA ALA A 154 -6.41 17.03 -37.13
C ALA A 154 -5.70 16.29 -38.27
N LEU A 155 -4.84 15.31 -37.97
CA LEU A 155 -4.20 14.47 -38.98
C LEU A 155 -5.21 13.58 -39.71
N GLN A 156 -6.18 13.00 -39.00
CA GLN A 156 -7.26 12.22 -39.63
C GLN A 156 -8.15 13.09 -40.53
N ASP A 157 -8.49 14.30 -40.08
CA ASP A 157 -9.26 15.26 -40.88
C ASP A 157 -8.48 15.73 -42.12
N ALA A 158 -7.17 15.90 -42.01
CA ALA A 158 -6.32 16.22 -43.14
C ALA A 158 -6.26 15.07 -44.16
N GLU A 159 -6.16 13.83 -43.69
CA GLU A 159 -6.09 12.64 -44.55
C GLU A 159 -7.43 12.37 -45.26
N THR A 160 -8.55 12.55 -44.57
CA THR A 160 -9.89 12.49 -45.20
C THR A 160 -10.06 13.59 -46.26
N ARG A 161 -9.58 14.82 -46.01
CA ARG A 161 -9.60 15.88 -47.03
C ARG A 161 -8.74 15.54 -48.24
N ARG A 162 -7.54 14.97 -48.04
CA ARG A 162 -6.66 14.53 -49.14
C ARG A 162 -7.31 13.45 -49.99
N THR A 163 -7.85 12.41 -49.37
CA THR A 163 -8.51 11.31 -50.10
C THR A 163 -9.73 11.79 -50.89
N VAL A 164 -10.55 12.68 -50.31
CA VAL A 164 -11.67 13.31 -51.04
C VAL A 164 -11.17 14.15 -52.22
N ALA A 165 -10.09 14.91 -52.05
CA ALA A 165 -9.50 15.71 -53.14
C ALA A 165 -9.00 14.83 -54.30
N ILE A 166 -8.28 13.74 -53.99
CA ILE A 166 -7.79 12.76 -54.97
C ILE A 166 -8.96 12.09 -55.71
N ASN A 167 -9.98 11.64 -54.98
CA ASN A 167 -11.15 11.01 -55.60
C ASN A 167 -11.92 11.98 -56.51
N LYS A 168 -12.01 13.27 -56.14
CA LYS A 168 -12.61 14.30 -56.99
C LYS A 168 -11.79 14.55 -58.26
N SER A 169 -10.46 14.65 -58.17
CA SER A 169 -9.61 14.86 -59.36
C SER A 169 -9.65 13.66 -60.31
N ASN A 170 -9.71 12.43 -59.76
CA ASN A 170 -9.82 11.22 -60.58
C ASN A 170 -11.17 11.15 -61.31
N ARG A 171 -12.26 11.62 -60.69
CA ARG A 171 -13.58 11.73 -61.35
C ARG A 171 -13.62 12.79 -62.44
N SER A 172 -12.89 13.90 -62.30
CA SER A 172 -12.85 14.94 -63.34
C SER A 172 -11.98 14.56 -64.54
N TRP A 173 -11.02 13.64 -64.38
CA TRP A 173 -10.18 13.13 -65.47
C TRP A 173 -10.86 12.05 -66.34
N PHE A 174 -11.90 11.37 -65.83
CA PHE A 174 -12.66 10.37 -66.60
C PHE A 174 -14.15 10.72 -66.66
N PRO A 175 -14.56 11.70 -67.48
CA PRO A 175 -15.94 12.18 -67.51
C PRO A 175 -16.97 11.16 -68.07
N TRP A 176 -16.53 10.00 -68.57
CA TRP A 176 -17.35 9.08 -69.36
C TRP A 176 -17.69 7.78 -68.61
N SER A 177 -17.28 7.64 -67.35
CA SER A 177 -17.37 6.39 -66.57
C SER A 177 -18.73 6.11 -65.93
N ASN A 178 -19.74 6.96 -66.16
CA ASN A 178 -21.15 6.65 -65.84
C ASN A 178 -21.90 6.32 -67.14
N ARG A 179 -21.89 5.05 -67.55
CA ARG A 179 -22.90 4.45 -68.43
C ARG A 179 -23.32 3.10 -67.85
#